data_AF-A0A7C5T8F4-F1
#
_entry.id   AF-A0A7C5T8F4-F1
#
_cell.length_a   1.000
_cell.length_b   1.000
_cell.length_c   1.000
_cell.angle_alpha   90.00
_cell.angle_beta   90.00
_cell.angle_gamma   90.00
#
_symmetry.space_group_name_H-M   'P 1'
#
loop_
_entity.id
_entity.type
_entity.pdbx_description
1 polymer ?
#
loop_
_entity_poly.entity_id
_entity_poly.type
_entity_poly.pdbx_seq_one_letter_code
_entity_poly.pdbx_strand_id
1 'polypeptide(L)'
;MPNLFEILGLSDQIGKFPSDGEKLISFDHKRKKIKTVIKDKNRSIFASTSPCGWQCKENEKWKRVYTIQEGEWKLIYYNYTGDSYVDRFELFKLPDESRNLVWKEKKIFRYMMEKLFRKIGETKIKSYEIGGPEKVK
;
A
#
# COMPACT_ATOMS: atom_id res chain seq x y z
N MET A 1 10.66 9.73 3.86
CA MET A 1 11.73 9.86 4.88
C MET A 1 13.14 9.69 4.29
N PRO A 2 13.52 8.60 3.59
CA PRO A 2 14.92 8.35 3.20
C PRO A 2 15.57 9.44 2.34
N ASN A 3 14.83 10.02 1.40
CA ASN A 3 15.33 11.13 0.59
C ASN A 3 15.61 12.40 1.42
N LEU A 4 14.88 12.64 2.51
CA LEU A 4 15.10 13.82 3.35
C LEU A 4 16.43 13.67 4.11
N PHE A 5 16.72 12.49 4.64
CA PHE A 5 18.03 12.19 5.23
C PHE A 5 19.17 12.39 4.24
N GLU A 6 18.98 11.99 2.97
CA GLU A 6 19.96 12.28 1.92
C GLU A 6 20.17 13.79 1.70
N ILE A 7 19.07 14.56 1.57
CA ILE A 7 19.14 16.01 1.34
C ILE A 7 19.85 16.71 2.51
N LEU A 8 19.61 16.26 3.74
CA LEU A 8 20.21 16.82 4.94
C LEU A 8 21.64 16.32 5.21
N GLY A 9 22.17 15.40 4.38
CA GLY A 9 23.50 14.81 4.60
C GLY A 9 23.58 13.86 5.80
N LEU A 10 22.44 13.29 6.22
CA LEU A 10 22.30 12.39 7.36
C LEU A 10 22.12 10.92 6.93
N SER A 11 22.65 10.54 5.77
CA SER A 11 22.41 9.23 5.14
C SER A 11 22.82 8.04 6.03
N ASP A 12 23.86 8.21 6.85
CA ASP A 12 24.33 7.20 7.82
C ASP A 12 23.32 6.90 8.94
N GLN A 13 22.32 7.77 9.12
CA GLN A 13 21.30 7.63 10.13
C GLN A 13 20.02 6.94 9.62
N ILE A 14 19.90 6.69 8.31
CA ILE A 14 18.69 6.08 7.72
C ILE A 14 18.35 4.74 8.39
N GLY A 15 19.36 3.89 8.67
CA GLY A 15 19.17 2.59 9.31
C GLY A 15 18.68 2.66 10.77
N LYS A 16 18.73 3.84 11.40
CA LYS A 16 18.23 4.06 12.77
C LYS A 16 16.73 4.34 12.82
N PHE A 17 16.12 4.69 11.68
CA PHE A 17 14.71 5.02 11.59
C PHE A 17 13.98 3.98 10.73
N PRO A 18 13.04 3.19 11.29
CA PRO A 18 12.26 2.26 10.48
C PRO A 18 11.42 3.05 9.48
N SER A 19 11.61 2.78 8.19
CA SER A 19 10.90 3.43 7.10
C SER A 19 10.69 2.41 5.99
N ASP A 20 9.44 2.28 5.52
CA ASP A 20 9.08 1.46 4.36
C ASP A 20 9.45 2.14 3.03
N GLY A 21 9.76 3.44 3.07
CA GLY A 21 10.21 4.19 1.90
C GLY A 21 11.61 3.78 1.45
N GLU A 22 11.91 3.97 0.16
CA GLU A 22 13.24 3.81 -0.41
C GLU A 22 13.85 5.17 -0.80
N LYS A 23 15.17 5.19 -0.95
CA LYS A 23 15.92 6.35 -1.43
C LYS A 23 15.81 6.47 -2.96
N LEU A 24 15.09 7.50 -3.44
CA LEU A 24 14.89 7.73 -4.88
C LEU A 24 16.04 8.50 -5.54
N ILE A 25 16.70 9.37 -4.78
CA ILE A 25 17.76 10.26 -5.28
C ILE A 25 19.02 10.13 -4.41
N SER A 26 20.17 10.37 -5.01
CA SER A 26 21.43 10.57 -4.30
C SER A 26 22.04 11.91 -4.65
N PHE A 27 22.66 12.55 -3.65
CA PHE A 27 23.29 13.85 -3.82
C PHE A 27 24.81 13.71 -3.85
N ASP A 28 25.42 14.10 -4.96
CA ASP A 28 26.86 14.25 -5.05
C ASP A 28 27.24 15.63 -4.48
N HIS A 29 27.52 15.69 -3.19
CA HIS A 29 27.84 16.94 -2.49
C HIS A 29 29.09 17.64 -3.05
N LYS A 30 30.05 16.89 -3.60
CA LYS A 30 31.28 17.45 -4.19
C LYS A 30 30.98 18.14 -5.53
N ARG A 31 30.10 17.55 -6.34
CA ARG A 31 29.75 18.06 -7.67
C ARG A 31 28.46 18.88 -7.69
N LYS A 32 27.76 19.01 -6.56
CA LYS A 32 26.43 19.63 -6.42
C LYS A 32 25.43 19.08 -7.44
N LYS A 33 25.41 17.76 -7.66
CA LYS A 33 24.55 17.09 -8.64
C LYS A 33 23.63 16.07 -7.99
N ILE A 34 22.40 15.99 -8.50
CA ILE A 34 21.43 14.97 -8.12
C ILE A 34 21.51 13.82 -9.11
N LYS A 35 21.53 12.58 -8.60
CA LYS A 35 21.41 11.36 -9.42
C LYS A 35 20.15 10.61 -9.01
N THR A 36 19.34 10.21 -9.97
CA THR A 36 18.20 9.30 -9.71
C THR A 36 18.73 7.88 -9.51
N VAL A 37 18.45 7.32 -8.34
CA VAL A 37 18.96 6.00 -7.93
C VAL A 37 18.03 4.89 -8.39
N ILE A 38 16.72 5.12 -8.31
CA ILE A 38 15.71 4.14 -8.70
C ILE A 38 15.33 4.38 -10.16
N LYS A 39 15.67 3.42 -11.01
CA LYS A 39 15.26 3.37 -12.42
C LYS A 39 14.11 2.38 -12.67
N ASP A 40 13.66 1.69 -11.62
CA ASP A 40 12.85 0.50 -11.78
C ASP A 40 11.38 0.84 -12.06
N LYS A 41 10.92 0.49 -13.25
CA LYS A 41 9.52 0.69 -13.69
C LYS A 41 8.56 -0.32 -13.06
N ASN A 42 9.07 -1.37 -12.43
CA ASN A 42 8.28 -2.48 -11.87
C ASN A 42 8.15 -2.43 -10.35
N ARG A 43 8.27 -1.24 -9.76
CA ARG A 43 8.17 -1.09 -8.32
C ARG A 43 6.74 -1.37 -7.85
N SER A 44 6.60 -2.21 -6.83
CA SER A 44 5.31 -2.45 -6.20
C SER A 44 5.01 -1.35 -5.18
N ILE A 45 3.92 -0.62 -5.39
CA ILE A 45 3.41 0.41 -4.48
C ILE A 45 2.29 -0.22 -3.65
N PHE A 46 2.39 -0.12 -2.34
CA PHE A 46 1.36 -0.58 -1.41
C PHE A 46 0.78 0.61 -0.65
N ALA A 47 -0.53 0.63 -0.48
CA ALA A 47 -1.21 1.60 0.36
C ALA A 47 -2.37 0.93 1.12
N SER A 48 -2.66 1.45 2.30
CA SER A 48 -3.82 1.06 3.09
C SER A 48 -4.48 2.31 3.68
N THR A 49 -5.79 2.20 3.90
CA THR A 49 -6.54 3.24 4.59
C THR A 49 -7.64 2.63 5.45
N SER A 50 -7.96 3.32 6.53
CA SER A 50 -9.03 3.00 7.47
C SER A 50 -9.97 4.20 7.57
N PRO A 51 -11.27 3.97 7.82
CA PRO A 51 -12.15 5.05 8.25
C PRO A 51 -11.57 5.71 9.51
N CYS A 52 -11.47 7.04 9.47
CA CYS A 52 -10.93 7.84 10.57
C CYS A 52 -11.68 9.17 10.68
N GLY A 53 -11.48 9.88 11.79
CA GLY A 53 -12.11 11.17 12.06
C GLY A 53 -13.50 11.08 12.73
N TRP A 54 -14.11 12.24 12.96
CA TRP A 54 -15.36 12.36 13.73
C TRP A 54 -16.60 11.77 13.03
N GLN A 55 -16.54 11.56 11.72
CA GLN A 55 -17.61 10.96 10.92
C GLN A 55 -17.57 9.42 10.92
N CYS A 56 -16.50 8.82 11.45
CA CYS A 56 -16.35 7.38 11.51
C CYS A 56 -17.20 6.80 12.65
N LYS A 57 -18.19 5.96 12.31
CA LYS A 57 -18.95 5.22 13.32
C LYS A 57 -18.06 4.15 13.95
N GLU A 58 -18.30 3.81 15.22
CA GLU A 58 -17.50 2.81 15.93
C GLU A 58 -17.56 1.44 15.27
N ASN A 59 -18.74 1.06 14.78
CA ASN A 59 -18.97 -0.17 14.03
C ASN A 59 -18.38 -0.15 12.60
N GLU A 60 -17.63 0.88 12.21
CA GLU A 60 -16.94 0.96 10.92
C GLU A 60 -15.41 1.04 11.06
N LYS A 61 -14.90 1.16 12.30
CA LYS A 61 -13.46 1.32 12.58
C LYS A 61 -12.62 0.12 12.16
N TRP A 62 -13.22 -1.05 11.94
CA TRP A 62 -12.54 -2.26 11.45
C TRP A 62 -12.48 -2.34 9.92
N LYS A 63 -13.26 -1.52 9.19
CA LYS A 63 -13.21 -1.51 7.73
C LYS A 63 -11.82 -1.07 7.27
N ARG A 64 -11.30 -1.69 6.24
CA ARG A 64 -9.99 -1.36 5.66
C ARG A 64 -10.06 -1.44 4.15
N VAL A 65 -9.36 -0.53 3.48
CA VAL A 65 -9.13 -0.61 2.03
C VAL A 65 -7.64 -0.75 1.82
N TYR A 66 -7.27 -1.77 1.05
CA TYR A 66 -5.89 -2.05 0.69
C TYR A 66 -5.73 -1.90 -0.81
N THR A 67 -4.58 -1.40 -1.24
CA THR A 67 -4.25 -1.32 -2.65
C THR A 67 -2.81 -1.74 -2.89
N ILE A 68 -2.59 -2.45 -4.00
CA ILE A 68 -1.26 -2.69 -4.54
C ILE A 68 -1.25 -2.29 -6.01
N GLN A 69 -0.20 -1.58 -6.42
CA GLN A 69 0.05 -1.23 -7.80
C GLN A 69 1.42 -1.76 -8.22
N GLU A 70 1.49 -2.36 -9.41
CA GLU A 70 2.74 -2.80 -10.00
C GLU A 70 2.70 -2.58 -11.51
N GLY A 71 3.63 -1.77 -12.01
CA GLY A 71 3.59 -1.30 -13.39
C GLY A 71 2.26 -0.60 -13.71
N GLU A 72 1.56 -1.12 -14.72
CA GLU A 72 0.25 -0.61 -15.16
C GLU A 72 -0.93 -1.24 -14.40
N TRP A 73 -0.71 -2.20 -13.49
CA TRP A 73 -1.80 -2.90 -12.83
C TRP A 73 -2.03 -2.37 -11.44
N LYS A 74 -3.30 -2.18 -11.08
CA LYS A 74 -3.73 -1.77 -9.74
C LYS A 74 -4.83 -2.71 -9.26
N LEU A 75 -4.64 -3.27 -8.07
CA LEU A 75 -5.64 -4.08 -7.38
C LEU A 75 -6.05 -3.37 -6.09
N ILE A 76 -7.36 -3.20 -5.92
CA ILE A 76 -7.97 -2.69 -4.69
C ILE A 76 -8.75 -3.83 -4.02
N TYR A 77 -8.55 -3.99 -2.72
CA TYR A 77 -9.28 -4.90 -1.85
C TYR A 77 -10.02 -4.10 -0.79
N TYR A 78 -11.32 -4.31 -0.73
CA TYR A 78 -12.19 -3.70 0.25
C TYR A 78 -12.62 -4.74 1.29
N ASN A 79 -12.15 -4.57 2.52
CA ASN A 79 -12.61 -5.33 3.68
C ASN A 79 -13.72 -4.53 4.38
N TYR A 80 -14.97 -4.76 3.94
CA TYR A 80 -16.13 -3.97 4.32
C TYR A 80 -17.14 -4.66 5.22
N THR A 81 -16.97 -5.94 5.58
CA THR A 81 -17.94 -6.68 6.38
C THR A 81 -17.29 -7.67 7.35
N GLY A 82 -17.52 -7.45 8.64
CA GLY A 82 -17.16 -8.40 9.69
C GLY A 82 -18.13 -9.60 9.81
N ASP A 83 -19.36 -9.49 9.29
CA ASP A 83 -20.42 -10.51 9.40
C ASP A 83 -20.96 -11.04 8.04
N SER A 84 -20.46 -10.56 6.89
CA SER A 84 -20.82 -11.14 5.57
C SER A 84 -19.62 -11.25 4.61
N TYR A 85 -19.50 -12.39 3.95
CA TYR A 85 -18.35 -12.75 3.11
C TYR A 85 -18.43 -12.18 1.69
N VAL A 86 -18.45 -10.86 1.52
CA VAL A 86 -18.25 -10.29 0.18
C VAL A 86 -17.11 -9.29 0.20
N ASP A 87 -15.92 -9.85 0.39
CA ASP A 87 -14.67 -9.21 -0.01
C ASP A 87 -14.82 -8.69 -1.46
N ARG A 88 -14.72 -7.36 -1.64
CA ARG A 88 -14.78 -6.77 -2.99
C ARG A 88 -13.37 -6.55 -3.50
N PHE A 89 -13.13 -7.06 -4.70
CA PHE A 89 -11.89 -6.83 -5.43
C PHE A 89 -12.16 -6.01 -6.68
N GLU A 90 -11.26 -5.07 -6.96
CA GLU A 90 -11.26 -4.30 -8.19
C GLU A 90 -9.87 -4.29 -8.81
N LEU A 91 -9.79 -4.79 -10.05
CA LEU A 91 -8.55 -4.82 -10.82
C LEU A 91 -8.67 -3.85 -11.99
N PHE A 92 -7.68 -2.99 -12.12
CA PHE A 92 -7.60 -1.96 -13.16
C PHE A 92 -6.29 -2.04 -13.92
N LYS A 93 -6.34 -1.67 -15.19
CA LYS A 93 -5.15 -1.41 -16.02
C LYS A 93 -5.03 0.09 -16.22
N LEU A 94 -4.10 0.70 -15.50
CA LEU A 94 -3.82 2.13 -15.52
C LEU A 94 -3.43 2.60 -16.93
N PRO A 95 -3.82 3.82 -17.31
CA PRO A 95 -4.48 4.83 -16.47
C PRO A 95 -6.01 4.67 -16.33
N ASP A 96 -6.63 3.68 -16.97
CA ASP A 96 -8.09 3.52 -16.97
C ASP A 96 -8.58 2.72 -15.75
N GLU A 97 -9.36 3.40 -14.90
CA GLU A 97 -10.01 2.81 -13.72
C GLU A 97 -11.55 2.69 -13.89
N SER A 98 -12.08 2.85 -15.11
CA SER A 98 -13.53 2.86 -15.35
C SER A 98 -14.19 1.47 -15.33
N ARG A 99 -13.41 0.41 -15.53
CA ARG A 99 -13.90 -0.97 -15.69
C ARG A 99 -13.14 -1.93 -14.81
N ASN A 100 -13.87 -2.66 -13.97
CA ASN A 100 -13.29 -3.74 -13.18
C ASN A 100 -12.95 -4.95 -14.08
N LEU A 101 -11.67 -5.34 -14.08
CA LEU A 101 -11.12 -6.41 -14.92
C LEU A 101 -10.95 -7.75 -14.19
N VAL A 102 -11.37 -7.90 -12.92
CA VAL A 102 -11.16 -9.13 -12.12
C VAL A 102 -11.57 -10.40 -12.86
N TRP A 103 -12.74 -10.39 -13.52
CA TRP A 103 -13.26 -11.56 -14.22
C TRP A 103 -12.64 -11.78 -15.61
N LYS A 104 -12.06 -10.74 -16.21
CA LYS A 104 -11.43 -10.77 -17.54
C LYS A 104 -9.96 -11.19 -17.45
N GLU A 105 -9.24 -10.66 -16.47
CA GLU A 105 -7.79 -10.80 -16.31
C GLU A 105 -7.42 -11.68 -15.11
N LYS A 106 -7.99 -12.90 -15.06
CA LYS A 106 -7.87 -13.81 -13.90
C LYS A 106 -6.43 -14.11 -13.49
N LYS A 107 -5.52 -14.23 -14.46
CA LYS A 107 -4.10 -14.51 -14.20
C LYS A 107 -3.42 -13.35 -13.45
N ILE A 108 -3.65 -12.12 -13.91
CA ILE A 108 -3.13 -10.92 -13.26
C ILE A 108 -3.79 -10.71 -11.91
N PHE A 109 -5.11 -10.92 -11.83
CA PHE A 109 -5.84 -10.85 -10.56
C PHE A 109 -5.22 -11.75 -9.50
N ARG A 110 -5.00 -13.04 -9.80
CA ARG A 110 -4.39 -13.99 -8.87
C ARG A 110 -3.00 -13.55 -8.42
N TYR A 111 -2.16 -13.13 -9.37
CA TYR A 111 -0.82 -12.63 -9.09
C TYR A 111 -0.82 -11.43 -8.14
N MET A 112 -1.63 -10.41 -8.44
CA MET A 112 -1.74 -9.19 -7.65
C MET A 112 -2.34 -9.47 -6.27
N MET A 113 -3.31 -10.40 -6.19
CA MET A 113 -3.95 -10.81 -4.94
C MET A 113 -2.94 -11.49 -4.00
N GLU A 114 -2.19 -12.48 -4.50
CA GLU A 114 -1.15 -13.16 -3.72
C GLU A 114 -0.12 -12.17 -3.16
N LYS A 115 0.32 -11.21 -3.99
CA LYS A 115 1.22 -10.14 -3.54
C LYS A 115 0.59 -9.21 -2.49
N LEU A 116 -0.67 -8.82 -2.69
CA LEU A 116 -1.38 -7.94 -1.77
C LEU A 116 -1.50 -8.57 -0.38
N PHE A 117 -1.98 -9.80 -0.29
CA PHE A 117 -2.14 -10.48 0.99
C PHE A 117 -0.81 -10.79 1.67
N ARG A 118 0.24 -11.10 0.90
CA ARG A 118 1.59 -11.21 1.45
C ARG A 118 2.03 -9.88 2.07
N LYS A 119 1.81 -8.75 1.39
CA LYS A 119 2.13 -7.42 1.92
C LYS A 119 1.32 -7.06 3.15
N ILE A 120 0.03 -7.38 3.19
CA ILE A 120 -0.82 -7.21 4.38
C ILE A 120 -0.25 -8.00 5.57
N GLY A 121 0.19 -9.24 5.35
CA GLY A 121 0.80 -10.07 6.41
C GLY A 121 2.18 -9.57 6.86
N GLU A 122 2.97 -8.97 5.97
CA GLU A 122 4.27 -8.36 6.31
C GLU A 122 4.11 -7.04 7.08
N THR A 123 3.09 -6.25 6.76
CA THR A 123 2.81 -5.04 7.52
C THR A 123 2.46 -5.43 8.95
N LYS A 124 3.20 -4.88 9.94
CA LYS A 124 2.89 -4.96 11.37
C LYS A 124 1.59 -4.21 11.72
N ILE A 125 0.57 -4.26 10.87
CA ILE A 125 -0.80 -4.01 11.25
C ILE A 125 -1.07 -5.07 12.30
N LYS A 126 -0.92 -4.69 13.58
CA LYS A 126 -1.17 -5.58 14.69
C LYS A 126 -2.52 -6.24 14.42
N SER A 127 -2.55 -7.56 14.46
CA SER A 127 -3.74 -8.40 14.35
C SER A 127 -4.91 -7.98 15.24
N TYR A 128 -4.69 -7.04 16.17
CA TYR A 128 -5.71 -6.28 16.91
C TYR A 128 -6.65 -5.43 16.03
N GLU A 129 -6.30 -5.09 14.78
CA GLU A 129 -7.10 -4.17 13.95
C GLU A 129 -7.81 -4.82 12.76
N ILE A 130 -7.53 -6.10 12.47
CA ILE A 130 -8.40 -6.93 11.63
C ILE A 130 -9.47 -7.55 12.55
N GLY A 131 -10.03 -6.70 13.42
CA GLY A 131 -11.15 -7.09 14.26
C GLY A 131 -12.29 -7.48 13.34
N GLY A 132 -12.80 -8.70 13.49
CA GLY A 132 -14.20 -8.95 13.18
C GLY A 132 -15.06 -7.94 13.95
N PRO A 133 -16.32 -7.76 13.55
CA PRO A 133 -17.17 -6.78 14.20
C PRO A 133 -17.22 -7.16 15.69
N GLU A 134 -16.86 -6.23 16.57
CA GLU A 134 -17.23 -6.40 17.97
C GLU A 134 -18.74 -6.51 17.97
N LYS A 135 -19.28 -7.64 18.47
CA LYS A 135 -20.71 -7.82 18.64
C LYS A 135 -21.18 -6.66 19.53
N VAL A 136 -21.79 -5.66 18.89
CA VAL A 136 -22.48 -4.58 19.57
C VAL A 136 -23.58 -5.27 20.38
N LYS A 137 -23.45 -5.23 21.71
CA LYS A 137 -24.49 -5.68 22.64
C LYS A 137 -25.68 -4.73 22.60
#